data_AF-A0A5C1PYG1-F1
#
_entry.id   AF-A0A5C1PYG1-F1
#
_cell.length_a   1.000
_cell.length_b   1.000
_cell.length_c   1.000
_cell.angle_alpha   90.00
_cell.angle_beta   90.00
_cell.angle_gamma   90.00
#
_symmetry.space_group_name_H-M   'P 1'
#
loop_
_entity.id
_entity.type
_entity.pdbx_description
1 polymer ?
#
loop_
_entity_poly.entity_id
_entity_poly.type
_entity_poly.pdbx_seq_one_letter_code
_entity_poly.pdbx_strand_id
1 'polypeptide(L)'
;MTRLLSPSRCRALGACLATALLAGCGGGHDDDRFDVRAGLRNLMTQPRALTLTGSSGTVSYTLTLTNTPQQAGTYPRTAQVGARSELVSRLWVSAATVDTVSALNHLDSDGLAFGSTDGSGRCTDISSTPTAALPTAALRTQSGPQAVHEEYDSCSASATRLGKAASSWRLVGEDNDRWTMLCVQSVRISSVSMVVGALTEHCHEIASDGTIGARARATVTLSSGTALTMKNY
;
A
#
# COMPACT_ATOMS: atom_id res chain seq x y z
N MET A 1 -55.55 27.75 -39.56
CA MET A 1 -55.37 26.38 -40.08
C MET A 1 -53.90 26.19 -40.44
N THR A 2 -53.27 25.17 -39.84
CA THR A 2 -52.11 24.35 -40.31
C THR A 2 -50.87 25.07 -40.90
N ARG A 3 -49.73 25.04 -40.16
CA ARG A 3 -48.51 24.21 -40.37
C ARG A 3 -47.63 24.72 -41.55
N LEU A 4 -46.29 24.80 -41.55
CA LEU A 4 -45.18 23.99 -41.01
C LEU A 4 -43.90 24.71 -41.53
N LEU A 5 -42.82 24.98 -40.80
CA LEU A 5 -41.65 24.12 -40.55
C LEU A 5 -40.55 24.91 -39.80
N SER A 6 -39.91 24.24 -38.84
CA SER A 6 -38.68 24.59 -38.11
C SER A 6 -37.47 23.87 -38.78
N PRO A 7 -36.21 23.84 -38.28
CA PRO A 7 -35.48 24.65 -37.26
C PRO A 7 -34.06 25.10 -37.71
N SER A 8 -33.41 26.03 -37.00
CA SER A 8 -32.06 25.82 -36.43
C SER A 8 -31.61 26.95 -35.47
N ARG A 9 -31.93 26.72 -34.18
CA ARG A 9 -31.19 26.96 -32.91
C ARG A 9 -30.30 28.22 -32.73
N CYS A 10 -30.76 29.04 -31.76
CA CYS A 10 -30.06 30.06 -30.96
C CYS A 10 -28.70 29.59 -30.39
N ARG A 11 -27.63 30.42 -30.32
CA ARG A 11 -27.38 31.56 -29.39
C ARG A 11 -27.70 31.20 -27.91
N ALA A 12 -26.92 31.52 -26.88
CA ALA A 12 -25.65 32.22 -26.73
C ALA A 12 -25.13 32.01 -25.29
N LEU A 13 -23.88 32.43 -25.09
CA LEU A 13 -23.21 32.92 -23.86
C LEU A 13 -24.09 33.37 -22.68
N GLY A 14 -23.59 33.11 -21.45
CA GLY A 14 -23.98 33.87 -20.25
C GLY A 14 -23.30 33.39 -18.96
N ALA A 15 -22.57 34.29 -18.30
CA ALA A 15 -21.84 34.09 -17.04
C ALA A 15 -22.67 34.39 -15.77
N CYS A 16 -22.08 34.06 -14.61
CA CYS A 16 -22.37 34.48 -13.23
C CYS A 16 -23.59 33.87 -12.50
N LEU A 17 -23.33 33.13 -11.40
CA LEU A 17 -23.51 33.63 -10.03
C LEU A 17 -23.18 32.54 -8.99
N ALA A 18 -22.46 32.95 -7.95
CA ALA A 18 -22.22 32.18 -6.75
C ALA A 18 -23.50 32.12 -5.90
N THR A 19 -23.80 30.93 -5.36
CA THR A 19 -24.68 30.78 -4.20
C THR A 19 -24.03 29.78 -3.25
N ALA A 20 -23.59 30.28 -2.10
CA ALA A 20 -23.27 29.46 -0.95
C ALA A 20 -24.53 28.76 -0.46
N LEU A 21 -24.46 27.43 -0.27
CA LEU A 21 -25.43 26.65 0.50
C LEU A 21 -24.68 25.96 1.64
N LEU A 22 -24.77 26.56 2.82
CA LEU A 22 -24.56 25.91 4.11
C LEU A 22 -25.92 25.33 4.55
N ALA A 23 -26.10 24.04 4.31
CA ALA A 23 -27.02 23.08 4.95
C ALA A 23 -26.82 21.77 4.16
N GLY A 24 -26.23 20.69 4.68
CA GLY A 24 -26.51 20.06 5.95
C GLY A 24 -27.15 18.70 5.64
N CYS A 25 -26.37 17.63 5.75
CA CYS A 25 -26.80 16.26 6.09
C CYS A 25 -25.54 15.40 6.14
N GLY A 26 -25.35 14.67 7.24
CA GLY A 26 -24.24 13.73 7.39
C GLY A 26 -24.24 12.74 6.23
N GLY A 27 -23.27 12.87 5.34
CA GLY A 27 -22.98 11.85 4.35
C GLY A 27 -22.34 10.69 5.09
N GLY A 28 -23.17 9.71 5.45
CA GLY A 28 -22.69 8.41 5.91
C GLY A 28 -21.72 7.88 4.85
N HIS A 29 -20.45 7.75 5.22
CA HIS A 29 -19.42 7.10 4.42
C HIS A 29 -19.64 5.58 4.30
N ASP A 30 -20.80 5.08 4.76
CA ASP A 30 -21.10 3.66 4.88
C ASP A 30 -21.26 2.96 3.53
N ASP A 31 -21.47 3.72 2.44
CA ASP A 31 -21.61 3.19 1.07
C ASP A 31 -20.40 3.47 0.16
N ASP A 32 -19.37 4.18 0.63
CA ASP A 32 -18.17 4.39 -0.18
C ASP A 32 -17.42 3.07 -0.37
N ARG A 33 -17.31 2.65 -1.62
CA ARG A 33 -16.58 1.45 -2.03
C ARG A 33 -15.23 1.84 -2.61
N PHE A 34 -14.20 1.12 -2.17
CA PHE A 34 -12.80 1.39 -2.52
C PHE A 34 -12.24 0.24 -3.34
N ASP A 35 -11.52 0.57 -4.41
CA ASP A 35 -10.78 -0.40 -5.21
C ASP A 35 -9.45 -0.77 -4.54
N VAL A 36 -9.47 -1.86 -3.77
CA VAL A 36 -8.30 -2.37 -3.04
C VAL A 36 -7.23 -2.87 -4.01
N ARG A 37 -7.63 -3.47 -5.14
CA ARG A 37 -6.69 -3.96 -6.16
C ARG A 37 -5.92 -2.80 -6.79
N ALA A 38 -6.62 -1.76 -7.20
CA ALA A 38 -6.02 -0.54 -7.74
C ALA A 38 -5.14 0.15 -6.69
N GLY A 39 -5.57 0.20 -5.42
CA GLY A 39 -4.77 0.68 -4.30
C GLY A 39 -3.44 -0.05 -4.13
N LEU A 40 -3.47 -1.38 -4.04
CA LEU A 40 -2.26 -2.19 -3.90
C LEU A 40 -1.34 -2.08 -5.12
N ARG A 41 -1.90 -2.10 -6.33
CA ARG A 41 -1.13 -1.84 -7.56
C ARG A 41 -0.46 -0.47 -7.51
N ASN A 42 -1.18 0.57 -7.09
CA ASN A 42 -0.67 1.93 -7.01
C ASN A 42 0.49 2.04 -6.00
N LEU A 43 0.38 1.38 -4.83
CA LEU A 43 1.46 1.30 -3.85
C LEU A 43 2.76 0.72 -4.42
N MET A 44 2.64 -0.31 -5.27
CA MET A 44 3.81 -1.02 -5.81
C MET A 44 4.39 -0.36 -7.05
N THR A 45 3.56 0.25 -7.89
CA THR A 45 3.97 0.70 -9.23
C THR A 45 4.26 2.20 -9.34
N GLN A 46 3.82 3.01 -8.38
CA GLN A 46 4.04 4.45 -8.41
C GLN A 46 5.25 4.87 -7.57
N PRO A 47 6.04 5.86 -8.03
CA PRO A 47 7.12 6.42 -7.23
C PRO A 47 6.56 7.11 -5.99
N ARG A 48 7.13 6.80 -4.82
CA ARG A 48 6.69 7.35 -3.53
C ARG A 48 7.87 7.61 -2.63
N ALA A 49 7.81 8.72 -1.91
CA ALA A 49 8.73 9.03 -0.83
C ALA A 49 7.91 9.57 0.35
N LEU A 50 7.97 8.87 1.48
CA LEU A 50 7.21 9.19 2.68
C LEU A 50 8.17 9.27 3.87
N THR A 51 7.91 10.22 4.76
CA THR A 51 8.55 10.31 6.08
C THR A 51 7.45 10.26 7.13
N LEU A 52 7.51 9.28 8.00
CA LEU A 52 6.57 9.05 9.09
C LEU A 52 7.29 9.29 10.41
N THR A 53 6.62 9.94 11.35
CA THR A 53 7.19 10.26 12.66
C THR A 53 6.29 9.77 13.78
N GLY A 54 6.88 9.45 14.92
CA GLY A 54 6.18 9.06 16.14
C GLY A 54 7.05 9.31 17.36
N SER A 55 6.47 9.16 18.55
CA SER A 55 7.21 9.32 19.81
C SER A 55 6.58 8.50 20.93
N SER A 56 7.41 8.04 21.87
CA SER A 56 6.98 7.47 23.15
C SER A 56 7.83 8.07 24.27
N GLY A 57 7.21 8.90 25.09
CA GLY A 57 7.93 9.69 26.10
C GLY A 57 8.99 10.60 25.45
N THR A 58 10.25 10.41 25.82
CA THR A 58 11.40 11.17 25.28
C THR A 58 12.01 10.54 24.03
N VAL A 59 11.55 9.36 23.62
CA VAL A 59 12.09 8.64 22.46
C VAL A 59 11.29 9.01 21.22
N SER A 60 11.98 9.53 20.21
CA SER A 60 11.39 9.85 18.91
C SER A 60 11.71 8.77 17.88
N TYR A 61 10.75 8.47 17.01
CA TYR A 61 10.89 7.49 15.94
C TYR A 61 10.66 8.17 14.59
N THR A 62 11.46 7.81 13.60
CA THR A 62 11.25 8.25 12.22
C THR A 62 11.41 7.07 11.29
N LEU A 63 10.48 6.91 10.36
CA LEU A 63 10.53 5.90 9.31
C LEU A 63 10.44 6.61 7.96
N THR A 64 11.44 6.43 7.11
CA THR A 64 11.34 6.84 5.70
C THR A 64 11.07 5.63 4.83
N LEU A 65 10.13 5.76 3.90
CA LEU A 65 9.78 4.74 2.93
C LEU A 65 9.92 5.34 1.54
N THR A 66 10.71 4.71 0.69
CA THR A 66 10.88 5.11 -0.71
C THR A 66 10.56 3.93 -1.61
N ASN A 67 9.59 4.10 -2.51
CA ASN A 67 9.29 3.14 -3.57
C ASN A 67 9.70 3.76 -4.90
N THR A 68 10.59 3.09 -5.65
CA THR A 68 11.11 3.59 -6.92
C THR A 68 10.92 2.54 -8.00
N PRO A 69 10.11 2.80 -9.04
CA PRO A 69 9.98 1.92 -10.19
C PRO A 69 11.34 1.70 -10.86
N GLN A 70 11.59 0.46 -11.27
CA GLN A 70 12.83 0.03 -11.89
C GLN A 70 12.55 -0.50 -13.30
N GLN A 71 13.60 -0.57 -14.13
CA GLN A 71 13.51 -1.27 -15.40
C GLN A 71 13.03 -2.72 -15.17
N ALA A 72 12.23 -3.28 -16.07
CA ALA A 72 11.85 -4.68 -16.01
C ALA A 72 13.07 -5.62 -15.89
N GLY A 73 12.88 -6.79 -15.29
CA GLY A 73 13.95 -7.75 -15.09
C GLY A 73 13.47 -9.12 -14.65
N THR A 74 14.41 -10.07 -14.66
CA THR A 74 14.15 -11.46 -14.34
C THR A 74 14.17 -11.69 -12.83
N TYR A 75 13.14 -12.33 -12.30
CA TYR A 75 13.14 -12.84 -10.94
C TYR A 75 14.03 -14.09 -10.86
N PRO A 76 15.13 -14.09 -10.08
CA PRO A 76 16.17 -15.10 -10.24
C PRO A 76 15.75 -16.53 -9.83
N ARG A 77 14.78 -16.67 -8.92
CA ARG A 77 14.28 -17.96 -8.44
C ARG A 77 13.52 -18.76 -9.51
N THR A 78 12.62 -18.10 -10.23
CA THR A 78 11.69 -18.75 -11.16
C THR A 78 11.96 -18.42 -12.63
N ALA A 79 12.93 -17.54 -12.90
CA ALA A 79 13.23 -16.98 -14.22
C ALA A 79 12.07 -16.19 -14.86
N GLN A 80 11.01 -15.87 -14.11
CA GLN A 80 9.90 -15.06 -14.60
C GLN A 80 10.34 -13.60 -14.81
N VAL A 81 9.98 -13.01 -15.95
CA VAL A 81 10.27 -11.61 -16.27
C VAL A 81 9.06 -10.74 -15.95
N GLY A 82 9.28 -9.60 -15.30
CA GLY A 82 8.23 -8.66 -14.95
C GLY A 82 8.74 -7.24 -14.72
N ALA A 83 7.82 -6.31 -14.47
CA ALA A 83 8.17 -4.99 -13.97
C ALA A 83 8.80 -5.11 -12.58
N ARG A 84 9.54 -4.08 -12.15
CA ARG A 84 10.21 -4.10 -10.85
C ARG A 84 9.99 -2.79 -10.10
N SER A 85 10.01 -2.86 -8.78
CA SER A 85 10.05 -1.67 -7.92
C SER A 85 10.95 -1.91 -6.72
N GLU A 86 11.83 -0.96 -6.43
CA GLU A 86 12.68 -0.98 -5.25
C GLU A 86 11.98 -0.26 -4.09
N LEU A 87 11.79 -0.98 -2.99
CA LEU A 87 11.31 -0.45 -1.73
C LEU A 87 12.47 -0.35 -0.74
N VAL A 88 12.77 0.86 -0.30
CA VAL A 88 13.75 1.13 0.75
C VAL A 88 13.03 1.67 1.98
N SER A 89 13.19 0.99 3.11
CA SER A 89 12.72 1.45 4.42
C SER A 89 13.88 1.70 5.36
N ARG A 90 13.89 2.85 6.04
CA ARG A 90 14.90 3.22 7.03
C ARG A 90 14.24 3.68 8.31
N LEU A 91 14.66 3.11 9.44
CA LEU A 91 14.13 3.42 10.77
C LEU A 91 15.20 4.12 11.62
N TRP A 92 14.82 5.24 12.23
CA TRP A 92 15.59 5.94 13.23
C TRP A 92 14.89 5.93 14.58
N VAL A 93 15.67 5.78 15.65
CA VAL A 93 15.25 5.90 17.04
C VAL A 93 16.18 6.91 17.73
N SER A 94 15.62 8.04 18.19
CA SER A 94 16.34 9.13 18.88
C SER A 94 17.70 9.47 18.23
N ALA A 95 17.67 9.83 16.94
CA ALA A 95 18.81 10.19 16.08
C ALA A 95 19.77 9.06 15.65
N ALA A 96 19.62 7.83 16.14
CA ALA A 96 20.38 6.68 15.65
C ALA A 96 19.60 5.93 14.56
N THR A 97 20.26 5.60 13.44
CA THR A 97 19.70 4.65 12.45
C THR A 97 19.75 3.26 13.05
N VAL A 98 18.60 2.59 13.13
CA VAL A 98 18.48 1.24 13.72
C VAL A 98 18.47 0.18 12.63
N ASP A 99 17.73 0.42 11.54
CA ASP A 99 17.59 -0.56 10.48
C ASP A 99 17.45 0.09 9.11
N THR A 100 17.90 -0.62 8.07
CA THR A 100 17.69 -0.29 6.66
C THR A 100 17.43 -1.57 5.90
N VAL A 101 16.21 -1.68 5.37
CA VAL A 101 15.80 -2.78 4.51
C VAL A 101 15.64 -2.24 3.10
N SER A 102 16.25 -2.91 2.12
CA SER A 102 15.98 -2.70 0.71
C SER A 102 15.51 -4.02 0.10
N ALA A 103 14.40 -3.94 -0.63
CA ALA A 103 13.83 -5.06 -1.37
C ALA A 103 13.47 -4.62 -2.78
N LEU A 104 13.93 -5.39 -3.76
CA LEU A 104 13.51 -5.26 -5.15
C LEU A 104 12.35 -6.23 -5.40
N ASN A 105 11.15 -5.67 -5.54
CA ASN A 105 9.93 -6.41 -5.82
C ASN A 105 9.76 -6.64 -7.31
N HIS A 106 9.40 -7.86 -7.70
CA HIS A 106 9.07 -8.26 -9.07
C HIS A 106 7.56 -8.37 -9.22
N LEU A 107 7.02 -7.69 -10.23
CA LEU A 107 5.60 -7.43 -10.38
C LEU A 107 5.02 -8.16 -11.60
N ASP A 108 3.82 -8.70 -11.44
CA ASP A 108 3.05 -9.33 -12.51
C ASP A 108 2.43 -8.28 -13.45
N SER A 109 1.64 -8.74 -14.43
CA SER A 109 0.95 -7.85 -15.38
C SER A 109 -0.09 -6.94 -14.73
N ASP A 110 -0.59 -7.30 -13.55
CA ASP A 110 -1.55 -6.50 -12.78
C ASP A 110 -0.83 -5.50 -11.86
N GLY A 111 0.49 -5.55 -11.79
CA GLY A 111 1.32 -4.69 -10.95
C GLY A 111 1.35 -5.12 -9.48
N LEU A 112 1.06 -6.39 -9.19
CA LEU A 112 1.19 -7.00 -7.86
C LEU A 112 2.49 -7.80 -7.75
N ALA A 113 3.08 -7.86 -6.57
CA ALA A 113 4.33 -8.58 -6.37
C ALA A 113 4.14 -10.10 -6.41
N PHE A 114 4.95 -10.79 -7.22
CA PHE A 114 5.05 -12.25 -7.22
C PHE A 114 6.36 -12.77 -6.61
N GLY A 115 7.32 -11.88 -6.38
CA GLY A 115 8.57 -12.21 -5.70
C GLY A 115 9.33 -10.97 -5.29
N SER A 116 10.29 -11.13 -4.37
CA SER A 116 11.22 -10.06 -4.01
C SER A 116 12.63 -10.59 -3.74
N THR A 117 13.61 -9.71 -3.93
CA THR A 117 15.02 -9.96 -3.61
C THR A 117 15.49 -8.88 -2.65
N ASP A 118 16.21 -9.24 -1.60
CA ASP A 118 16.78 -8.25 -0.68
C ASP A 118 18.29 -8.04 -0.93
N GLY A 119 18.85 -7.00 -0.31
CA GLY A 119 20.27 -6.65 -0.44
C GLY A 119 21.25 -7.72 0.09
N SER A 120 20.76 -8.74 0.80
CA SER A 120 21.57 -9.87 1.29
C SER A 120 21.60 -11.06 0.31
N GLY A 121 20.85 -10.98 -0.80
CA GLY A 121 20.73 -12.06 -1.79
C GLY A 121 19.69 -13.11 -1.43
N ARG A 122 18.88 -12.87 -0.38
CA ARG A 122 17.72 -13.70 -0.05
C ARG A 122 16.58 -13.37 -1.00
N CYS A 123 15.73 -14.38 -1.21
CA CYS A 123 14.56 -14.27 -2.05
C CYS A 123 13.30 -14.60 -1.26
N THR A 124 12.21 -13.94 -1.63
CA THR A 124 10.87 -14.25 -1.14
C THR A 124 9.97 -14.56 -2.32
N ASP A 125 9.45 -15.78 -2.38
CA ASP A 125 8.40 -16.10 -3.35
C ASP A 125 7.07 -15.64 -2.77
N ILE A 126 6.33 -14.85 -3.54
CA ILE A 126 5.05 -14.28 -3.11
C ILE A 126 3.96 -15.00 -3.90
N SER A 127 3.41 -16.04 -3.29
CA SER A 127 2.29 -16.78 -3.88
C SER A 127 0.99 -16.00 -3.69
N SER A 128 0.32 -15.77 -4.80
CA SER A 128 -0.92 -15.03 -4.87
C SER A 128 -2.10 -16.00 -4.74
N THR A 129 -2.32 -16.55 -3.54
CA THR A 129 -3.38 -17.55 -3.32
C THR A 129 -4.36 -17.08 -2.24
N PRO A 130 -5.59 -16.61 -2.57
CA PRO A 130 -6.18 -16.40 -3.90
C PRO A 130 -6.21 -14.91 -4.30
N THR A 131 -5.48 -14.53 -5.36
CA THR A 131 -5.65 -13.25 -6.10
C THR A 131 -6.88 -13.21 -6.99
N ALA A 132 -7.74 -14.23 -6.97
CA ALA A 132 -9.06 -14.17 -7.59
C ALA A 132 -10.08 -13.71 -6.54
N ALA A 133 -10.41 -12.44 -6.31
CA ALA A 133 -10.01 -11.17 -6.89
C ALA A 133 -9.79 -10.24 -5.69
N LEU A 134 -8.62 -9.58 -5.56
CA LEU A 134 -8.54 -8.44 -4.66
C LEU A 134 -9.71 -7.52 -4.99
N PRO A 135 -10.53 -7.10 -4.01
CA PRO A 135 -11.81 -6.50 -4.33
C PRO A 135 -11.59 -5.15 -5.02
N THR A 136 -12.27 -4.96 -6.14
CA THR A 136 -12.34 -3.65 -6.82
C THR A 136 -13.40 -2.75 -6.20
N ALA A 137 -14.09 -3.24 -5.17
CA ALA A 137 -15.12 -2.53 -4.44
C ALA A 137 -15.26 -3.15 -3.05
N ALA A 138 -14.61 -2.56 -2.05
CA ALA A 138 -14.69 -2.96 -0.65
C ALA A 138 -15.14 -1.80 0.24
N LEU A 139 -15.90 -2.11 1.28
CA LEU A 139 -16.33 -1.14 2.29
C LEU A 139 -15.20 -0.84 3.26
N ARG A 140 -15.24 0.35 3.88
CA ARG A 140 -14.27 0.83 4.86
C ARG A 140 -14.00 -0.13 6.03
N THR A 141 -14.92 -1.03 6.36
CA THR A 141 -14.78 -1.97 7.48
C THR A 141 -14.28 -3.35 7.07
N GLN A 142 -14.05 -3.58 5.78
CA GLN A 142 -13.70 -4.89 5.25
C GLN A 142 -12.20 -5.16 5.31
N SER A 143 -11.88 -6.45 5.44
CA SER A 143 -10.53 -6.98 5.37
C SER A 143 -10.52 -8.35 4.69
N GLY A 144 -9.34 -8.77 4.26
CA GLY A 144 -9.18 -10.06 3.60
C GLY A 144 -7.72 -10.49 3.46
N PRO A 145 -7.47 -11.75 3.07
CA PRO A 145 -6.13 -12.22 2.75
C PRO A 145 -5.58 -11.45 1.54
N GLN A 146 -4.27 -11.24 1.52
CA GLN A 146 -3.57 -10.61 0.40
C GLN A 146 -2.61 -11.60 -0.28
N ALA A 147 -1.62 -12.10 0.45
CA ALA A 147 -0.58 -12.96 -0.12
C ALA A 147 0.08 -13.85 0.93
N VAL A 148 0.75 -14.88 0.45
CA VAL A 148 1.63 -15.73 1.26
C VAL A 148 3.05 -15.59 0.74
N HIS A 149 3.97 -15.34 1.66
CA HIS A 149 5.38 -15.06 1.42
C HIS A 149 6.22 -16.23 1.91
N GLU A 150 6.99 -16.86 1.05
CA GLU A 150 7.93 -17.90 1.41
C GLU A 150 9.36 -17.36 1.30
N GLU A 151 10.07 -17.32 2.43
CA GLU A 151 11.41 -16.74 2.54
C GLU A 151 12.46 -17.83 2.33
N TYR A 152 13.47 -17.54 1.51
CA TYR A 152 14.55 -18.45 1.13
C TYR A 152 15.92 -17.84 1.44
N ASP A 153 16.90 -18.69 1.77
CA ASP A 153 18.27 -18.28 2.09
C ASP A 153 19.07 -17.72 0.92
N SER A 154 18.60 -17.99 -0.30
CA SER A 154 19.19 -17.55 -1.55
C SER A 154 18.13 -17.55 -2.65
N CYS A 155 18.48 -16.98 -3.80
CA CYS A 155 17.60 -16.99 -4.97
C CYS A 155 17.77 -18.20 -5.89
N SER A 156 18.44 -19.27 -5.43
CA SER A 156 18.62 -20.49 -6.22
C SER A 156 17.39 -21.41 -6.16
N ALA A 157 17.21 -22.25 -7.18
CA ALA A 157 16.15 -23.26 -7.17
C ALA A 157 16.32 -24.30 -6.03
N SER A 158 17.57 -24.52 -5.59
CA SER A 158 17.93 -25.40 -4.48
C SER A 158 17.98 -24.70 -3.11
N ALA A 159 17.52 -23.46 -3.01
CA ALA A 159 17.59 -22.66 -1.79
C ALA A 159 16.82 -23.32 -0.63
N THR A 160 17.34 -23.15 0.59
CA THR A 160 16.66 -23.61 1.79
C THR A 160 15.55 -22.63 2.15
N ARG A 161 14.34 -23.14 2.41
CA ARG A 161 13.25 -22.31 2.95
C ARG A 161 13.55 -21.95 4.40
N LEU A 162 13.66 -20.65 4.67
CA LEU A 162 13.90 -20.08 6.00
C LEU A 162 12.61 -19.85 6.78
N GLY A 163 11.52 -19.56 6.08
CA GLY A 163 10.31 -19.14 6.76
C GLY A 163 9.13 -18.93 5.84
N LYS A 164 8.03 -18.56 6.48
CA LYS A 164 6.76 -18.26 5.84
C LYS A 164 6.10 -17.10 6.58
N ALA A 165 5.55 -16.16 5.84
CA ALA A 165 4.67 -15.11 6.33
C ALA A 165 3.39 -15.07 5.50
N ALA A 166 2.36 -14.45 6.04
CA ALA A 166 1.16 -14.10 5.31
C ALA A 166 0.88 -12.61 5.49
N SER A 167 0.31 -12.00 4.46
CA SER A 167 -0.20 -10.65 4.56
C SER A 167 -1.70 -10.59 4.30
N SER A 168 -2.35 -9.62 4.93
CA SER A 168 -3.76 -9.28 4.77
C SER A 168 -3.89 -7.81 4.42
N TRP A 169 -5.01 -7.47 3.77
CA TRP A 169 -5.43 -6.10 3.58
C TRP A 169 -6.60 -5.79 4.50
N ARG A 170 -6.72 -4.53 4.91
CA ARG A 170 -7.90 -3.98 5.57
C ARG A 170 -8.12 -2.55 5.12
N LEU A 171 -9.38 -2.17 4.95
CA LEU A 171 -9.76 -0.78 4.96
C LEU A 171 -10.11 -0.39 6.39
N VAL A 172 -9.77 0.82 6.79
CA VAL A 172 -10.17 1.39 8.08
C VAL A 172 -10.43 2.88 7.95
N GLY A 173 -11.37 3.39 8.76
CA GLY A 173 -11.50 4.82 9.00
C GLY A 173 -10.44 5.31 9.98
N GLU A 174 -9.97 6.54 9.80
CA GLU A 174 -8.99 7.15 10.68
C GLU A 174 -9.22 8.66 10.81
N ASP A 175 -8.77 9.23 11.95
CA ASP A 175 -9.07 10.59 12.40
C ASP A 175 -10.57 10.87 12.45
N ASN A 176 -11.28 10.13 13.31
CA ASN A 176 -12.75 10.19 13.42
C ASN A 176 -13.43 9.99 12.06
N ASP A 177 -13.02 8.96 11.32
CA ASP A 177 -13.59 8.58 10.02
C ASP A 177 -13.41 9.63 8.91
N ARG A 178 -12.52 10.60 9.10
CA ARG A 178 -12.23 11.65 8.13
C ARG A 178 -11.60 11.12 6.84
N TRP A 179 -10.76 10.09 6.94
CA TRP A 179 -10.17 9.44 5.76
C TRP A 179 -10.23 7.92 5.88
N THR A 180 -10.26 7.26 4.72
CA THR A 180 -10.15 5.80 4.63
C THR A 180 -8.70 5.44 4.33
N MET A 181 -8.17 4.47 5.08
CA MET A 181 -6.82 3.95 4.92
C MET A 181 -6.87 2.52 4.40
N LEU A 182 -6.13 2.24 3.33
CA LEU A 182 -5.76 0.89 2.91
C LEU A 182 -4.52 0.47 3.70
N CYS A 183 -4.69 -0.49 4.59
CA CYS A 183 -3.62 -1.08 5.39
C CYS A 183 -3.26 -2.47 4.88
N VAL A 184 -1.97 -2.72 4.77
CA VAL A 184 -1.39 -4.06 4.62
C VAL A 184 -0.76 -4.46 5.93
N GLN A 185 -1.16 -5.60 6.46
CA GLN A 185 -0.58 -6.20 7.66
C GLN A 185 0.17 -7.46 7.28
N SER A 186 1.30 -7.71 7.92
CA SER A 186 2.11 -8.90 7.71
C SER A 186 2.30 -9.65 9.02
N VAL A 187 1.96 -10.94 9.00
CA VAL A 187 2.11 -11.86 10.13
C VAL A 187 3.10 -12.95 9.73
N ARG A 188 4.18 -13.10 10.49
CA ARG A 188 5.10 -14.23 10.34
C ARG A 188 4.41 -15.50 10.84
N ILE A 189 4.42 -16.56 10.02
CA ILE A 189 3.88 -17.89 10.34
C ILE A 189 5.00 -18.79 10.89
N SER A 190 6.18 -18.74 10.27
CA SER A 190 7.39 -19.44 10.75
C SER A 190 8.65 -18.71 10.28
N SER A 191 9.71 -18.67 11.09
CA SER A 191 10.96 -17.99 10.74
C SER A 191 12.11 -18.43 11.64
N VAL A 192 13.31 -18.57 11.07
CA VAL A 192 14.57 -18.83 11.82
C VAL A 192 15.31 -17.54 12.25
N SER A 193 14.90 -16.35 11.78
CA SER A 193 15.62 -15.09 12.05
C SER A 193 14.66 -13.90 12.15
N MET A 194 14.60 -13.23 13.30
CA MET A 194 13.94 -11.92 13.40
C MET A 194 14.83 -10.85 12.77
N VAL A 195 14.31 -10.15 11.75
CA VAL A 195 14.85 -8.84 11.37
C VAL A 195 14.50 -7.85 12.49
N VAL A 196 15.45 -7.02 12.90
CA VAL A 196 15.21 -5.98 13.92
C VAL A 196 14.31 -4.91 13.32
N GLY A 197 13.05 -4.83 13.74
CA GLY A 197 12.13 -3.79 13.25
C GLY A 197 11.36 -4.20 12.01
N ALA A 198 10.64 -5.33 12.06
CA ALA A 198 9.76 -5.73 10.99
C ALA A 198 8.62 -4.72 10.82
N LEU A 199 8.44 -4.20 9.61
CA LEU A 199 7.23 -3.46 9.22
C LEU A 199 6.04 -4.43 9.29
N THR A 200 5.25 -4.32 10.35
CA THR A 200 4.13 -5.24 10.63
C THR A 200 2.80 -4.71 10.13
N GLU A 201 2.68 -3.39 9.99
CA GLU A 201 1.56 -2.75 9.32
C GLU A 201 2.00 -1.51 8.55
N HIS A 202 1.43 -1.31 7.36
CA HIS A 202 1.56 -0.08 6.61
C HIS A 202 0.23 0.32 5.98
N CYS A 203 -0.22 1.52 6.30
CA CYS A 203 -1.49 2.11 5.91
C CYS A 203 -1.27 3.36 5.07
N HIS A 204 -2.03 3.51 3.99
CA HIS A 204 -2.09 4.74 3.21
C HIS A 204 -3.51 5.18 2.99
N GLU A 205 -3.72 6.48 2.94
CA GLU A 205 -4.98 7.05 2.49
C GLU A 205 -5.31 6.54 1.09
N ILE A 206 -6.56 6.14 0.90
CA ILE A 206 -7.07 5.61 -0.36
C ILE A 206 -8.35 6.35 -0.76
N ALA A 207 -8.41 6.76 -2.02
CA ALA A 207 -9.64 7.23 -2.66
C ALA A 207 -10.44 6.05 -3.22
N SER A 208 -11.72 6.26 -3.53
CA SER A 208 -12.63 5.20 -3.98
C SER A 208 -12.16 4.46 -5.25
N ASP A 209 -11.44 5.14 -6.14
CA ASP A 209 -10.83 4.58 -7.36
C ASP A 209 -9.52 3.81 -7.12
N GLY A 210 -9.07 3.72 -5.87
CA GLY A 210 -7.79 3.11 -5.50
C GLY A 210 -6.58 4.04 -5.66
N THR A 211 -6.78 5.33 -5.94
CA THR A 211 -5.68 6.29 -5.88
C THR A 211 -5.18 6.42 -4.44
N ILE A 212 -3.87 6.32 -4.25
CA ILE A 212 -3.25 6.42 -2.93
C ILE A 212 -2.78 7.86 -2.66
N GLY A 213 -3.28 8.43 -1.57
CA GLY A 213 -3.01 9.77 -1.10
C GLY A 213 -1.63 9.96 -0.46
N ALA A 214 -1.45 11.10 0.20
CA ALA A 214 -0.19 11.50 0.83
C ALA A 214 -0.10 11.07 2.30
N ARG A 215 -1.23 10.78 2.94
CA ARG A 215 -1.29 10.39 4.35
C ARG A 215 -0.96 8.92 4.51
N ALA A 216 -0.15 8.62 5.50
CA ALA A 216 0.24 7.25 5.80
C ALA A 216 0.50 7.05 7.30
N ARG A 217 0.33 5.81 7.74
CA ARG A 217 0.68 5.32 9.08
C ARG A 217 1.42 4.01 8.92
N ALA A 218 2.44 3.79 9.71
CA ALA A 218 3.15 2.52 9.76
C ALA A 218 3.38 2.09 11.19
N THR A 219 3.38 0.78 11.40
CA THR A 219 3.76 0.16 12.65
C THR A 219 4.96 -0.74 12.39
N VAL A 220 6.03 -0.52 13.15
CA VAL A 220 7.22 -1.35 13.13
C VAL A 220 7.32 -2.07 14.48
N THR A 221 7.48 -3.38 14.44
CA THR A 221 7.68 -4.19 15.65
C THR A 221 9.15 -4.54 15.79
N LEU A 222 9.76 -4.08 16.88
CA LEU A 222 11.16 -4.35 17.22
C LEU A 222 11.35 -5.81 17.66
N SER A 223 12.60 -6.26 17.74
CA SER A 223 12.94 -7.60 18.24
C SER A 223 12.52 -7.85 19.69
N SER A 224 12.40 -6.78 20.49
CA SER A 224 11.84 -6.82 21.84
C SER A 224 10.33 -7.06 21.90
N GLY A 225 9.63 -7.04 20.75
CA GLY A 225 8.17 -7.06 20.67
C GLY A 225 7.52 -5.67 20.81
N THR A 226 8.31 -4.62 21.06
CA THR A 226 7.79 -3.24 21.14
C THR A 226 7.28 -2.78 19.78
N ALA A 227 6.03 -2.31 19.73
CA ALA A 227 5.43 -1.71 18.53
C ALA A 227 5.66 -0.20 18.53
N LEU A 228 6.21 0.31 17.41
CA LEU A 228 6.44 1.72 17.15
C LEU A 228 5.47 2.17 16.06
N THR A 229 4.52 3.03 16.41
CA THR A 229 3.57 3.59 15.45
C THR A 229 4.00 4.98 15.03
N MET A 230 4.04 5.23 13.73
CA MET A 230 4.46 6.48 13.12
C MET A 230 3.44 6.91 12.06
N LYS A 231 3.26 8.22 11.88
CA LYS A 231 2.35 8.82 10.89
C LYS A 231 2.86 10.18 10.40
N ASN A 232 2.26 10.72 9.35
CA ASN A 232 2.60 12.03 8.78
C ASN A 232 1.44 13.04 8.77
N TYR A 233 0.47 12.85 9.66
CA TYR A 233 -0.73 13.68 9.82
C TYR A 233 -1.14 13.83 11.29
#